data_AF-A0A1S4BYS5-F1
#
_entry.id   AF-A0A1S4BYS5-F1
#
_cell.length_a   1.000
_cell.length_b   1.000
_cell.length_c   1.000
_cell.angle_alpha   90.00
_cell.angle_beta   90.00
_cell.angle_gamma   90.00
#
_symmetry.space_group_name_H-M   'P 1'
#
loop_
_entity.id
_entity.type
_entity.pdbx_description
1 polymer ?
#
loop_
_entity_poly.entity_id
_entity_poly.type
_entity_poly.pdbx_seq_one_letter_code
_entity_poly.pdbx_strand_id
1 'polypeptide(L)'
;MSASLHKVFFEKLGDESFDDFVKINIRLHNYPESVIALKNLKAAYIDRLVYVRGTVVKVSTVKPLVMQMDFACTKCGTSITRDFPDGKFSPPPICKLHGCKCRTFNPIRSTARLIDFQKI
;
A
#
# COMPACT_ATOMS: atom_id res chain seq x y z
N MET A 1 4.30 -14.59 -5.98
CA MET A 1 3.04 -15.38 -5.93
C MET A 1 1.83 -14.62 -6.51
N SER A 2 1.66 -13.31 -6.27
CA SER A 2 0.52 -12.55 -6.84
C SER A 2 0.50 -12.52 -8.37
N ALA A 3 1.66 -12.33 -9.02
CA ALA A 3 1.78 -12.26 -10.48
C ALA A 3 1.31 -13.56 -11.19
N SER A 4 1.46 -14.72 -10.54
CA SER A 4 1.10 -16.02 -11.10
C SER A 4 -0.42 -16.20 -11.15
N LEU A 5 -1.13 -15.82 -10.08
CA LEU A 5 -2.60 -15.88 -10.05
C LEU A 5 -3.24 -14.82 -10.93
N HIS A 6 -2.65 -13.63 -11.02
CA HIS A 6 -3.09 -12.61 -11.95
C HIS A 6 -3.11 -13.13 -13.39
N LYS A 7 -2.03 -13.80 -13.84
CA LYS A 7 -1.96 -14.39 -15.20
C LYS A 7 -3.06 -15.44 -15.44
N VAL A 8 -3.26 -16.37 -14.51
CA VAL A 8 -4.29 -17.42 -14.64
C VAL A 8 -5.71 -16.85 -14.60
N PHE A 9 -5.93 -15.78 -13.83
CA PHE A 9 -7.22 -15.10 -13.77
C PHE A 9 -7.53 -14.38 -15.09
N PHE A 10 -6.53 -13.72 -15.68
CA PHE A 10 -6.65 -13.07 -17.00
C PHE A 10 -6.93 -14.08 -18.12
N GLU A 11 -6.25 -15.23 -18.13
CA GLU A 11 -6.51 -16.29 -19.13
C GLU A 11 -7.93 -16.86 -19.06
N LYS A 12 -8.58 -16.84 -17.89
CA LYS A 12 -9.93 -17.38 -17.69
C LYS A 12 -11.07 -16.39 -17.93
N LEU A 13 -10.82 -15.08 -17.85
CA LEU A 13 -11.90 -14.08 -17.85
C LEU A 13 -12.16 -13.37 -19.19
N GLY A 14 -11.39 -13.64 -20.24
CA GLY A 14 -11.69 -13.22 -21.63
C GLY A 14 -12.03 -11.73 -21.80
N ASP A 15 -11.04 -10.91 -22.12
CA ASP A 15 -11.16 -9.56 -22.72
C ASP A 15 -12.36 -8.69 -22.30
N GLU A 16 -12.68 -8.62 -21.01
CA GLU A 16 -13.30 -7.41 -20.47
C GLU A 16 -12.17 -6.47 -20.03
N SER A 17 -12.22 -5.23 -20.50
CA SER A 17 -11.20 -4.21 -20.27
C SER A 17 -11.10 -3.87 -18.77
N PHE A 18 -10.36 -4.69 -18.03
CA PHE A 18 -10.03 -4.43 -16.63
C PHE A 18 -8.97 -3.33 -16.59
N ASP A 19 -9.34 -2.20 -15.98
CA ASP A 19 -8.43 -1.13 -15.61
C ASP A 19 -7.23 -1.75 -14.83
N ASP A 20 -6.01 -1.33 -15.17
CA ASP A 20 -4.70 -1.96 -14.92
C ASP A 20 -4.31 -2.25 -13.44
N PHE A 21 -5.27 -2.24 -12.51
CA PHE A 21 -5.05 -2.15 -11.07
C PHE A 21 -5.89 -3.09 -10.19
N VAL A 22 -6.45 -4.20 -10.72
CA VAL A 22 -7.14 -5.17 -9.86
C VAL A 22 -6.12 -5.98 -9.03
N LYS A 23 -5.77 -5.44 -7.86
CA LYS A 23 -4.87 -6.10 -6.90
C LYS A 23 -5.56 -7.33 -6.28
N ILE A 24 -5.14 -8.52 -6.68
CA ILE A 24 -5.59 -9.78 -6.06
C ILE A 24 -4.89 -9.95 -4.70
N ASN A 25 -5.68 -10.05 -3.64
CA ASN A 25 -5.19 -10.27 -2.28
C ASN A 25 -5.33 -11.76 -1.90
N ILE A 26 -4.20 -12.46 -1.83
CA ILE A 26 -4.15 -13.86 -1.40
C ILE A 26 -4.00 -13.89 0.12
N ARG A 27 -4.91 -14.59 0.80
CA ARG A 27 -4.90 -14.71 2.26
C ARG A 27 -4.61 -16.17 2.64
N LEU A 28 -3.42 -16.40 3.20
CA LEU A 28 -3.04 -17.71 3.71
C LEU A 28 -3.65 -17.89 5.11
N HIS A 29 -4.21 -19.06 5.38
CA HIS A 29 -4.87 -19.38 6.64
C HIS A 29 -4.42 -20.75 7.16
N ASN A 30 -4.46 -20.92 8.48
CA ASN A 30 -4.29 -22.20 9.18
C ASN A 30 -2.99 -22.97 8.83
N TYR A 31 -1.83 -22.31 8.91
CA TYR A 31 -0.53 -22.95 8.77
C TYR A 31 0.03 -23.35 10.16
N PRO A 32 -0.02 -24.64 10.56
CA PRO A 32 0.21 -25.06 11.95
C PRO A 32 1.63 -24.76 12.46
N GLU A 33 2.63 -24.83 11.58
CA GLU A 33 4.04 -24.59 11.92
C GLU A 33 4.32 -23.12 12.28
N SER A 34 3.40 -22.20 11.97
CA SER A 34 3.52 -20.78 12.27
C SER A 34 2.84 -20.34 13.57
N VAL A 35 2.22 -21.27 14.31
CA VAL A 35 1.48 -20.96 15.55
C VAL A 35 2.46 -20.57 16.66
N ILE A 36 2.36 -19.33 17.14
CA ILE A 36 3.24 -18.79 18.19
C ILE A 36 2.39 -18.09 19.24
N ALA A 37 2.63 -18.43 20.51
CA ALA A 37 2.05 -17.69 21.63
C ALA A 37 2.62 -16.27 21.66
N LEU A 38 1.78 -15.25 21.87
CA LEU A 38 2.19 -13.83 21.92
C LEU A 38 3.43 -13.57 22.80
N LYS A 39 3.52 -14.24 23.95
CA LYS A 39 4.66 -14.15 24.89
C LYS A 39 6.01 -14.65 24.31
N ASN A 40 5.97 -15.48 23.27
CA ASN A 40 7.14 -16.08 22.64
C ASN A 40 7.56 -15.35 21.36
N LEU A 41 6.87 -14.27 20.98
CA LEU A 41 7.24 -13.47 19.81
C LEU A 41 8.54 -12.71 20.09
N LYS A 42 9.55 -12.94 19.24
CA LYS A 42 10.92 -12.41 19.36
C LYS A 42 11.39 -11.82 18.04
N ALA A 43 12.49 -11.07 18.07
CA ALA A 43 13.10 -10.46 16.88
C ALA A 43 13.43 -11.47 15.76
N ALA A 44 13.69 -12.74 16.09
CA ALA A 44 13.92 -13.80 15.10
C ALA A 44 12.74 -14.05 14.13
N TYR A 45 11.54 -13.56 14.46
CA TYR A 45 10.33 -13.70 13.64
C TYR A 45 10.01 -12.46 12.79
N ILE A 46 10.87 -11.43 12.79
CA ILE A 46 10.74 -10.30 11.86
C ILE A 46 10.80 -10.83 10.42
N ASP A 47 9.96 -10.28 9.55
CA ASP A 47 9.79 -10.68 8.15
C ASP A 47 9.32 -12.15 7.91
N ARG A 48 8.79 -12.81 8.95
CA ARG A 48 8.18 -14.16 8.84
C ARG A 48 6.66 -14.12 9.02
N LEU A 49 5.94 -15.01 8.34
CA LEU A 49 4.51 -15.21 8.56
C LEU A 49 4.28 -15.99 9.86
N VAL A 50 3.50 -15.42 10.78
CA VAL A 50 3.18 -16.02 12.08
C VAL A 50 1.67 -16.04 12.32
N TYR A 51 1.20 -17.03 13.06
CA TYR A 51 -0.17 -17.15 13.53
C TYR A 51 -0.21 -16.91 15.04
N VAL A 52 -1.02 -15.95 15.46
CA VAL A 52 -1.21 -15.58 16.88
C VAL A 52 -2.68 -15.68 17.27
N ARG A 53 -2.94 -16.02 18.54
CA ARG A 53 -4.28 -16.07 19.12
C ARG A 53 -4.34 -15.16 20.35
N GLY A 54 -5.39 -14.35 20.45
CA GLY A 54 -5.62 -13.45 21.57
C GLY A 54 -7.03 -12.87 21.56
N THR A 55 -7.35 -12.08 22.58
CA THR A 55 -8.63 -11.37 22.70
C THR A 55 -8.44 -9.92 22.27
N VAL A 56 -9.31 -9.43 21.38
CA VAL A 56 -9.30 -8.02 20.96
C VAL A 56 -9.89 -7.15 22.07
N VAL A 57 -9.11 -6.21 22.59
CA VAL A 57 -9.54 -5.32 23.69
C VAL A 57 -9.87 -3.90 23.21
N LYS A 58 -9.21 -3.44 22.14
CA LYS A 58 -9.38 -2.09 21.60
C LYS A 58 -9.26 -2.13 20.09
N VAL A 59 -10.03 -1.27 19.42
CA VAL A 59 -9.96 -1.11 17.97
C VAL A 59 -10.07 0.38 17.66
N SER A 60 -9.32 0.87 16.67
CA SER A 60 -9.47 2.24 16.18
C SER A 60 -10.64 2.36 15.22
N THR A 61 -11.14 3.58 15.02
CA THR A 61 -11.99 3.87 13.85
C THR A 61 -11.20 3.57 12.58
N VAL A 62 -11.90 3.18 11.52
CA VAL A 62 -11.32 3.04 10.19
C VAL A 62 -10.88 4.43 9.72
N LYS A 63 -9.66 4.52 9.18
CA LYS A 63 -9.09 5.74 8.63
C LYS A 63 -8.58 5.47 7.21
N PRO A 64 -8.73 6.40 6.27
CA PRO A 64 -8.15 6.27 4.95
C PRO A 64 -6.62 6.43 5.03
N LEU A 65 -5.89 5.50 4.44
CA LEU A 65 -4.44 5.54 4.25
C LEU A 65 -4.13 5.84 2.78
N VAL A 66 -3.33 6.87 2.53
CA VAL A 66 -2.97 7.28 1.17
C VAL A 66 -1.86 6.36 0.66
N MET A 67 -2.12 5.64 -0.44
CA MET A 67 -1.17 4.73 -1.09
C MET A 67 -0.48 5.37 -2.29
N GLN A 68 -1.14 6.32 -2.94
CA GLN A 68 -0.59 7.07 -4.07
C GLN A 68 -1.25 8.44 -4.12
N MET A 69 -0.51 9.48 -4.50
CA MET A 69 -1.06 10.82 -4.72
C MET A 69 -0.14 11.63 -5.64
N ASP A 70 -0.71 12.58 -6.35
CA ASP A 70 0.08 13.53 -7.15
C ASP A 70 0.45 14.79 -6.38
N PHE A 71 1.54 15.39 -6.82
CA PHE A 71 2.06 16.65 -6.32
C PHE A 71 2.28 17.63 -7.47
N ALA A 72 1.73 18.84 -7.35
CA ALA A 72 2.01 19.92 -8.28
C ALA A 72 3.23 20.73 -7.81
N CYS A 73 4.19 20.94 -8.71
CA CYS A 73 5.27 21.89 -8.47
C CYS A 73 4.73 23.32 -8.35
N THR A 74 5.09 24.03 -7.29
CA THR A 74 4.61 25.41 -7.05
C THR A 74 5.13 26.42 -8.08
N LYS A 75 6.24 26.12 -8.77
CA LYS A 75 6.86 27.01 -9.77
C LYS A 75 6.42 26.73 -11.20
N CYS A 76 6.48 25.47 -11.63
CA CYS A 76 6.22 25.10 -13.04
C CYS A 76 4.90 24.34 -13.24
N GLY A 77 4.15 24.04 -12.17
CA GLY A 77 2.86 23.34 -12.25
C GLY A 77 2.96 21.85 -12.60
N THR A 78 4.15 21.31 -12.90
CA THR A 78 4.32 19.89 -13.26
C THR A 78 3.78 18.97 -12.17
N SER A 79 2.91 18.04 -12.57
CA SER A 79 2.39 16.98 -11.70
C SER A 79 3.39 15.84 -11.55
N ILE A 80 3.56 15.35 -10.33
CA ILE A 80 4.47 14.27 -9.97
C ILE A 80 3.71 13.26 -9.11
N THR A 81 3.45 12.09 -9.67
CA THR A 81 2.88 10.94 -8.93
C THR A 81 3.89 10.36 -7.95
N ARG A 82 3.41 10.06 -6.74
CA ARG A 82 4.18 9.42 -5.67
C ARG A 82 3.40 8.29 -5.02
N ASP A 83 4.08 7.17 -4.84
CA ASP A 83 3.59 6.00 -4.11
C ASP A 83 4.09 6.01 -2.67
N PHE A 84 3.21 5.61 -1.75
CA PHE A 84 3.45 5.52 -0.32
C PHE A 84 3.24 4.06 0.15
N PRO A 85 4.20 3.16 -0.08
CA PRO A 85 4.05 1.75 0.30
C PRO A 85 3.83 1.57 1.81
N ASP A 86 4.47 2.41 2.62
CA ASP A 86 4.33 2.41 4.09
C ASP A 86 3.19 3.31 4.60
N GLY A 87 2.44 3.96 3.70
CA GLY A 87 1.47 4.99 4.05
C GLY A 87 2.06 6.26 4.69
N LYS A 88 3.40 6.40 4.69
CA LYS A 88 4.11 7.58 5.21
C LYS A 88 4.12 8.68 4.14
N PHE A 89 3.56 9.83 4.51
CA PHE A 89 3.58 11.00 3.65
C PHE A 89 5.01 11.48 3.39
N SER A 90 5.41 11.49 2.11
CA SER A 90 6.74 11.91 1.67
C SER A 90 6.67 12.68 0.33
N PRO A 91 6.69 14.02 0.35
CA PRO A 91 6.62 14.81 -0.88
C PRO A 91 7.87 14.59 -1.75
N PRO A 92 7.78 14.86 -3.07
CA PRO A 92 8.95 14.78 -3.94
C PRO A 92 10.06 15.74 -3.49
N PRO A 93 11.34 15.34 -3.55
CA PRO A 93 12.44 16.21 -3.14
C PRO A 93 12.85 17.19 -4.25
N ILE A 94 12.60 16.86 -5.52
CA ILE A 94 13.02 17.62 -6.71
C ILE A 94 11.95 17.50 -7.80
N CYS A 95 11.79 18.57 -8.58
CA CYS A 95 10.88 18.58 -9.72
C CYS A 95 11.40 17.70 -10.86
N LYS A 96 10.52 16.97 -11.54
CA LYS A 96 10.88 16.13 -12.71
C LYS A 96 11.20 16.95 -13.97
N LEU A 97 10.77 18.21 -14.04
CA LEU A 97 10.95 19.06 -15.22
C LEU A 97 12.40 19.56 -15.33
N HIS A 98 13.02 19.36 -16.49
CA HIS A 98 14.36 19.88 -16.77
C HIS A 98 14.41 21.41 -16.60
N GLY A 99 15.37 21.88 -15.81
CA GLY A 99 15.55 23.30 -15.51
C GLY A 99 14.77 23.82 -14.29
N CYS A 100 13.79 23.07 -13.76
CA CYS A 100 13.05 23.49 -12.58
C CYS A 100 13.75 23.08 -11.28
N LYS A 101 14.35 24.04 -10.57
CA LYS A 101 15.02 23.83 -9.27
C LYS A 101 14.07 23.93 -8.07
N CYS A 102 12.77 23.75 -8.28
CA CYS A 102 11.79 23.83 -7.19
C CYS A 102 11.92 22.64 -6.22
N ARG A 103 11.74 22.93 -4.92
CA ARG A 103 11.71 21.95 -3.83
C ARG A 103 10.42 22.00 -3.01
N THR A 104 9.46 22.83 -3.43
CA THR A 104 8.16 22.97 -2.77
C THR A 104 7.07 22.44 -3.70
N PHE A 105 6.19 21.62 -3.13
CA PHE A 105 5.17 20.89 -3.88
C PHE A 105 3.86 20.89 -3.13
N ASN A 106 2.77 21.13 -3.85
CA ASN A 106 1.42 21.11 -3.30
C ASN A 106 0.78 19.75 -3.58
N PRO A 107 0.27 19.04 -2.57
CA PRO A 107 -0.43 17.78 -2.77
C PRO A 107 -1.78 18.01 -3.46
N ILE A 108 -2.06 17.21 -4.49
CA ILE A 108 -3.34 17.22 -5.21
C ILE A 108 -4.23 16.13 -4.59
N ARG A 109 -5.03 16.51 -3.59
CA ARG A 109 -5.82 15.54 -2.79
C ARG A 109 -6.87 14.79 -3.61
N SER A 110 -7.36 15.35 -4.70
CA SER A 110 -8.36 14.72 -5.57
C SER A 110 -7.81 13.51 -6.33
N THR A 111 -6.49 13.37 -6.48
CA THR A 111 -5.86 12.22 -7.15
C THR A 111 -5.39 11.14 -6.19
N ALA A 112 -5.68 11.30 -4.89
CA ALA A 112 -5.24 10.35 -3.87
C ALA A 112 -5.94 8.98 -4.05
N ARG A 113 -5.14 7.91 -4.15
CA ARG A 113 -5.62 6.53 -4.01
C ARG A 113 -5.54 6.12 -2.54
N LEU A 114 -6.69 5.74 -1.99
CA LEU A 114 -6.86 5.46 -0.57
C LEU A 114 -7.12 3.97 -0.35
N ILE A 115 -6.66 3.44 0.78
CA ILE A 115 -7.10 2.15 1.32
C ILE A 115 -7.61 2.34 2.74
N ASP A 116 -8.54 1.50 3.17
CA ASP A 116 -9.01 1.50 4.55
C ASP A 116 -7.95 0.89 5.48
N PHE A 117 -7.63 1.62 6.54
CA PHE A 117 -6.69 1.18 7.57
C PHE A 117 -7.36 1.19 8.94
N GLN A 118 -7.12 0.13 9.70
CA GLN A 118 -7.61 -0.04 11.06
C GLN A 118 -6.52 -0.64 11.94
N LYS A 119 -6.37 -0.08 13.13
CA LYS A 119 -5.48 -0.62 14.16
C LYS A 119 -6.30 -1.43 15.17
N ILE A 120 -5.87 -2.68 15.39
CA ILE A 120 -6.37 -3.62 16.39
C ILE A 120 -5.29 -3.76 17.47
#